data_AF-A0A3D0JPY6-F1
#
_entry.id   AF-A0A3D0JPY6-F1
#
_cell.length_a   1.000
_cell.length_b   1.000
_cell.length_c   1.000
_cell.angle_alpha   90.00
_cell.angle_beta   90.00
_cell.angle_gamma   90.00
#
_symmetry.space_group_name_H-M   'P 1'
#
loop_
_entity.id
_entity.type
_entity.pdbx_description
1 polymer ?
#
loop_
_entity_poly.entity_id
_entity_poly.type
_entity_poly.pdbx_seq_one_letter_code
_entity_poly.pdbx_strand_id
1 'polypeptide(L)'
;PEIYVMDMGSRQMRRITNHYAIDTEPFWGKDGQTLYFTSDRAGKPQIYKTNISSGAVERVTFVGNYNANPKLSADEKTLVMIHRQDGFTVFKVAAQDLETNRLRILSDTSLDESPTVAPNGAMLIYATRQQGRGVLMLASTNGRVRLPLPTAQGEVREPSWSPYLN
;
A
#
# COMPACT_ATOMS: atom_id res chain seq x y z
N PRO A 1 0.08 -9.04 15.80
CA PRO A 1 0.90 -9.50 14.65
C PRO A 1 2.16 -8.66 14.57
N GLU A 2 3.25 -9.23 14.05
CA GLU A 2 4.55 -8.57 14.02
C GLU A 2 5.25 -8.88 12.71
N ILE A 3 6.17 -8.00 12.31
CA ILE A 3 6.92 -8.12 11.08
C ILE A 3 8.23 -8.86 11.34
N TYR A 4 8.48 -9.87 10.52
CA TYR A 4 9.72 -10.63 10.50
C TYR A 4 10.32 -10.55 9.09
N VAL A 5 11.64 -10.56 9.03
CA VAL A 5 12.40 -10.66 7.78
C VAL A 5 13.21 -11.95 7.81
N MET A 6 13.14 -12.70 6.71
CA MET A 6 13.95 -13.89 6.48
C MET A 6 15.08 -13.55 5.51
N ASP A 7 16.31 -13.90 5.86
CA ASP A 7 17.37 -14.01 4.88
C ASP A 7 17.20 -15.30 4.07
N MET A 8 17.06 -15.19 2.75
CA MET A 8 16.71 -16.34 1.90
C MET A 8 17.85 -17.37 1.75
N GLY A 9 19.10 -16.95 1.86
CA GLY A 9 20.27 -17.82 1.71
C GLY A 9 20.53 -18.66 2.95
N SER A 10 20.55 -18.02 4.11
CA SER A 10 20.79 -18.65 5.42
C SER A 10 19.53 -19.16 6.10
N ARG A 11 18.34 -18.76 5.63
CA ARG A 11 17.03 -18.99 6.27
C ARG A 11 16.91 -18.40 7.68
N GLN A 12 17.81 -17.50 8.07
CA GLN A 12 17.75 -16.86 9.37
C GLN A 12 16.58 -15.87 9.41
N MET A 13 15.82 -15.93 10.48
CA MET A 13 14.67 -15.06 10.74
C MET A 13 15.05 -14.00 11.76
N ARG A 14 14.66 -12.76 11.49
CA ARG A 14 14.82 -11.64 12.41
C ARG A 14 13.50 -10.91 12.61
N ARG A 15 13.13 -10.72 13.87
CA ARG A 15 11.98 -9.88 14.23
C ARG A 15 12.36 -8.40 14.02
N ILE A 16 11.52 -7.67 13.28
CA ILE A 16 11.74 -6.25 12.98
C ILE A 16 10.94 -5.36 13.92
N THR A 17 9.68 -5.73 14.20
CA THR A 17 8.81 -4.97 15.08
C THR A 17 8.55 -5.72 16.38
N ASN A 18 8.46 -4.98 17.49
CA ASN A 18 8.12 -5.52 18.80
C ASN A 18 7.27 -4.52 19.58
N HIS A 19 5.96 -4.59 19.38
CA HIS A 19 4.99 -3.68 19.96
C HIS A 19 3.64 -4.37 20.19
N TYR A 20 2.83 -3.88 21.14
CA TYR A 20 1.52 -4.49 21.42
C TYR A 20 0.48 -4.32 20.30
N ALA A 21 0.81 -3.48 19.31
CA ALA A 21 -0.04 -3.15 18.18
C ALA A 21 -0.02 -4.26 17.13
N ILE A 22 -0.95 -4.19 16.18
CA ILE A 22 -0.93 -5.03 14.99
C ILE A 22 -0.02 -4.38 13.96
N ASP A 23 1.13 -4.99 13.68
CA ASP A 23 2.02 -4.59 12.58
C ASP A 23 1.90 -5.62 11.43
N THR A 24 1.54 -5.17 10.21
CA THR A 24 1.24 -6.04 9.05
C THR A 24 1.48 -5.33 7.71
N GLU A 25 1.28 -6.04 6.60
CA GLU A 25 1.37 -5.54 5.21
C GLU A 25 2.70 -4.82 4.89
N PRO A 26 3.86 -5.47 5.13
CA PRO A 26 5.15 -4.85 4.90
C PRO A 26 5.39 -4.58 3.40
N PHE A 27 6.10 -3.49 3.12
CA PHE A 27 6.59 -3.12 1.80
C PHE A 27 8.00 -2.55 1.91
N TRP A 28 8.92 -3.06 1.08
CA TRP A 28 10.31 -2.61 1.07
C TRP A 28 10.49 -1.29 0.33
N GLY A 29 11.28 -0.40 0.90
CA GLY A 29 11.95 0.65 0.15
C GLY A 29 13.08 0.08 -0.73
N LYS A 30 13.50 0.84 -1.73
CA LYS A 30 14.55 0.48 -2.68
C LYS A 30 15.93 0.37 -2.02
N ASP A 31 16.10 0.97 -0.84
CA ASP A 31 17.33 0.93 -0.06
C ASP A 31 17.59 -0.44 0.58
N GLY A 32 16.62 -1.35 0.54
CA GLY A 32 16.69 -2.67 1.16
C GLY A 32 16.81 -2.64 2.69
N GLN A 33 16.63 -1.47 3.31
CA GLN A 33 16.78 -1.26 4.74
C GLN A 33 15.55 -0.61 5.37
N THR A 34 14.69 0.01 4.59
CA THR A 34 13.47 0.64 5.07
C THR A 34 12.27 -0.24 4.76
N LEU A 35 11.46 -0.53 5.77
CA LEU A 35 10.17 -1.19 5.63
C LEU A 35 9.05 -0.20 5.94
N TYR A 36 8.10 -0.05 5.02
CA TYR A 36 6.81 0.59 5.24
C TYR A 36 5.81 -0.48 5.63
N PHE A 37 4.90 -0.18 6.56
CA PHE A 37 3.95 -1.16 7.03
C PHE A 37 2.71 -0.51 7.66
N THR A 38 1.64 -1.28 7.75
CA THR A 38 0.40 -0.87 8.42
C THR A 38 0.49 -1.18 9.90
N SER A 39 0.12 -0.21 10.74
CA SER A 39 0.07 -0.35 12.18
C SER A 39 -1.11 0.38 12.81
N ASP A 40 -1.75 -0.24 13.81
CA ASP A 40 -2.83 0.37 14.59
C ASP A 40 -2.37 0.98 15.94
N ARG A 41 -1.06 1.17 16.16
CA ARG A 41 -0.52 1.74 17.41
C ARG A 41 -1.04 3.13 17.79
N ALA A 42 -1.65 3.85 16.84
CA ALA A 42 -2.31 5.14 17.08
C ALA A 42 -3.86 5.01 17.21
N GLY A 43 -4.38 3.80 17.45
CA GLY A 43 -5.80 3.49 17.63
C GLY A 43 -6.54 3.07 16.35
N LYS A 44 -6.11 3.56 15.18
CA LYS A 44 -6.60 3.11 13.87
C LYS A 44 -5.41 2.78 12.95
N PRO A 45 -5.59 1.90 11.94
CA PRO A 45 -4.54 1.57 10.98
C PRO A 45 -4.00 2.81 10.27
N GLN A 46 -2.69 2.96 10.33
CA GLN A 46 -1.91 4.02 9.71
C GLN A 46 -0.62 3.41 9.16
N ILE A 47 0.02 4.11 8.23
CA ILE A 47 1.28 3.65 7.67
C ILE A 47 2.44 4.22 8.49
N TYR A 48 3.36 3.33 8.83
CA TYR A 48 4.61 3.60 9.50
C TYR A 48 5.77 3.15 8.62
N LYS A 49 6.97 3.66 8.89
CA LYS A 49 8.20 3.10 8.35
C LYS A 49 9.20 2.81 9.46
N THR A 50 10.05 1.84 9.22
CA THR A 50 11.15 1.48 10.10
C THR A 50 12.41 1.16 9.32
N ASN A 51 13.56 1.56 9.86
CA ASN A 51 14.85 1.08 9.36
C ASN A 51 15.18 -0.24 10.07
N ILE A 52 15.41 -1.30 9.29
CA ILE A 52 15.62 -2.65 9.82
C ILE A 52 16.91 -2.77 10.64
N SER A 53 17.88 -1.87 10.47
CA SER A 53 19.17 -1.93 11.16
C SER A 53 19.09 -1.22 12.52
N SER A 54 18.44 -0.05 12.58
CA SER A 54 18.32 0.72 13.82
C SER A 54 17.07 0.37 14.64
N GLY A 55 16.02 -0.17 14.01
CA GLY A 55 14.72 -0.39 14.64
C GLY A 55 13.93 0.89 14.93
N ALA A 56 14.41 2.06 14.48
CA ALA A 56 13.69 3.32 14.63
C ALA A 56 12.37 3.23 13.85
N VAL A 57 11.26 3.64 14.47
CA VAL A 57 9.94 3.64 13.85
C VAL A 57 9.35 5.04 13.82
N GLU A 58 8.81 5.42 12.68
CA GLU A 58 8.17 6.72 12.47
C GLU A 58 6.83 6.56 11.73
N ARG A 59 5.88 7.44 12.03
CA ARG A 59 4.57 7.46 11.36
C ARG A 59 4.67 8.25 10.06
N VAL A 60 4.06 7.75 8.99
CA VAL A 60 4.10 8.35 7.65
C VAL A 60 2.79 9.05 7.28
N THR A 61 1.64 8.49 7.68
CA THR A 61 0.33 9.01 7.29
C THR A 61 -0.39 9.72 8.43
N PHE A 62 -0.92 10.91 8.16
CA PHE A 62 -1.60 11.74 9.17
C PHE A 62 -2.99 12.23 8.74
N VAL A 63 -3.39 11.98 7.49
CA VAL A 63 -4.68 12.39 6.93
C VAL A 63 -5.61 11.18 6.87
N GLY A 64 -6.85 11.36 7.37
CA GLY A 64 -7.89 10.32 7.41
C GLY A 64 -7.74 9.31 8.55
N ASN A 65 -8.83 8.57 8.81
CA ASN A 65 -8.93 7.65 9.93
C ASN A 65 -8.44 6.22 9.62
N TYR A 66 -8.04 5.93 8.40
CA TYR A 66 -7.51 4.62 8.02
C TYR A 66 -6.58 4.76 6.82
N ASN A 67 -5.34 4.28 6.98
CA ASN A 67 -4.35 4.21 5.92
C ASN A 67 -3.62 2.87 6.03
N ALA A 68 -3.63 2.06 4.96
CA ALA A 68 -3.09 0.70 4.97
C ALA A 68 -2.55 0.26 3.61
N ASN A 69 -1.93 -0.91 3.58
CA ASN A 69 -1.34 -1.57 2.42
C ASN A 69 -0.42 -0.66 1.58
N PRO A 70 0.70 -0.17 2.17
CA PRO A 70 1.61 0.75 1.50
C PRO A 70 2.20 0.17 0.21
N LYS A 71 2.36 1.01 -0.81
CA LYS A 71 3.14 0.77 -2.03
C LYS A 71 3.85 2.06 -2.43
N LEU A 72 5.10 1.98 -2.86
CA LEU A 72 5.83 3.16 -3.34
C LEU A 72 5.84 3.23 -4.87
N SER A 73 5.88 4.45 -5.40
CA SER A 73 6.35 4.69 -6.76
C SER A 73 7.81 4.31 -6.92
N ALA A 74 8.24 4.08 -8.16
CA ALA A 74 9.62 3.69 -8.48
C ALA A 74 10.68 4.69 -7.99
N ASP A 75 10.34 5.98 -7.95
CA ASP A 75 11.20 7.05 -7.43
C ASP A 75 11.11 7.24 -5.90
N GLU A 76 10.21 6.50 -5.23
CA GLU A 76 9.86 6.59 -3.81
C GLU A 76 9.36 7.95 -3.33
N LYS A 77 8.86 8.79 -4.25
CA LYS A 77 8.27 10.09 -3.89
C LYS A 77 6.78 10.01 -3.59
N THR A 78 6.11 8.96 -4.06
CA THR A 78 4.67 8.76 -3.90
C THR A 78 4.39 7.48 -3.12
N LEU A 79 3.61 7.59 -2.06
CA LEU A 79 3.02 6.47 -1.34
C LEU A 79 1.59 6.25 -1.84
N VAL A 80 1.34 5.11 -2.47
CA VAL A 80 -0.01 4.61 -2.79
C VAL A 80 -0.50 3.73 -1.64
N MET A 81 -1.77 3.88 -1.28
CA MET A 81 -2.35 3.19 -0.14
C MET A 81 -3.87 3.00 -0.28
N ILE A 82 -4.42 2.12 0.55
CA ILE A 82 -5.83 2.12 0.88
C ILE A 82 -6.09 3.18 1.94
N HIS A 83 -7.04 4.07 1.67
CA HIS A 83 -7.35 5.25 2.45
C HIS A 83 -8.84 5.33 2.76
N ARG A 84 -9.18 5.78 3.97
CA ARG A 84 -10.52 6.21 4.34
C ARG A 84 -10.47 7.59 4.99
N GLN A 85 -11.22 8.51 4.41
CA GLN A 85 -11.36 9.88 4.90
C GLN A 85 -12.17 9.92 6.21
N ASP A 86 -11.85 10.89 7.09
CA ASP A 86 -12.61 11.13 8.31
C ASP A 86 -14.09 11.44 8.02
N GLY A 87 -15.00 10.81 8.76
CA GLY A 87 -16.45 10.93 8.55
C GLY A 87 -17.00 10.05 7.41
N PHE A 88 -16.14 9.34 6.67
CA PHE A 88 -16.57 8.43 5.61
C PHE A 88 -16.33 6.96 5.99
N THR A 89 -17.12 6.08 5.37
CA THR A 89 -17.06 4.63 5.58
C THR A 89 -16.38 3.88 4.43
N VAL A 90 -16.17 4.55 3.29
CA VAL A 90 -15.69 3.93 2.06
C VAL A 90 -14.16 3.91 1.97
N PHE A 91 -13.61 2.75 1.64
CA PHE A 91 -12.19 2.60 1.34
C PHE A 91 -11.91 2.93 -0.12
N LYS A 92 -10.87 3.71 -0.35
CA LYS A 92 -10.42 4.18 -1.66
C LYS A 92 -8.93 4.00 -1.86
N VAL A 93 -8.47 3.95 -3.10
CA VAL A 93 -7.05 4.10 -3.42
C VAL A 93 -6.69 5.58 -3.37
N ALA A 94 -5.62 5.91 -2.65
CA ALA A 94 -5.06 7.25 -2.59
C ALA A 94 -3.56 7.25 -2.83
N ALA A 95 -3.03 8.41 -3.21
CA ALA A 95 -1.61 8.70 -3.29
C ALA A 95 -1.26 9.88 -2.39
N GLN A 96 -0.22 9.72 -1.56
CA GLN A 96 0.40 10.78 -0.77
C GLN A 96 1.77 11.09 -1.37
N ASP A 97 2.03 12.36 -1.63
CA ASP A 97 3.36 12.88 -1.91
C ASP A 97 4.16 12.91 -0.61
N LEU A 98 5.30 12.20 -0.57
CA LEU A 98 6.09 12.02 0.66
C LEU A 98 6.96 13.23 1.03
N GLU A 99 7.16 14.18 0.11
CA GLU A 99 7.90 15.41 0.38
C GLU A 99 6.96 16.49 0.98
N THR A 100 5.75 16.60 0.44
CA THR A 100 4.78 17.65 0.78
C THR A 100 3.63 17.18 1.67
N ASN A 101 3.48 15.87 1.88
CA ASN A 101 2.33 15.21 2.52
C ASN A 101 0.98 15.48 1.84
N ARG A 102 0.98 15.93 0.58
CA ARG A 102 -0.25 16.19 -0.16
C ARG A 102 -0.92 14.86 -0.53
N LEU A 103 -2.16 14.67 -0.07
CA LEU A 103 -3.00 13.53 -0.42
C LEU A 103 -3.84 13.79 -1.68
N ARG A 104 -4.01 12.76 -2.52
CA ARG A 104 -4.93 12.72 -3.65
C ARG A 104 -5.65 11.37 -3.71
N ILE A 105 -6.96 11.42 -3.90
CA ILE A 105 -7.76 10.22 -4.18
C ILE A 105 -7.57 9.80 -5.65
N LEU A 106 -7.24 8.52 -5.87
CA LEU A 106 -7.00 7.95 -7.19
C LEU A 106 -8.18 7.15 -7.74
N SER A 107 -9.16 6.78 -6.91
CA SER A 107 -10.32 6.00 -7.32
C SER A 107 -11.67 6.69 -7.05
N ASP A 108 -12.64 6.45 -7.92
CA ASP A 108 -14.03 6.88 -7.77
C ASP A 108 -14.95 5.75 -7.28
N THR A 109 -14.46 4.51 -7.27
CA THR A 109 -15.15 3.31 -6.78
C THR A 109 -15.19 3.21 -5.25
N SER A 110 -15.77 2.12 -4.75
CA SER A 110 -15.92 1.84 -3.33
C SER A 110 -15.43 0.44 -3.00
N LEU A 111 -15.03 0.24 -1.73
CA LEU A 111 -14.46 -1.01 -1.25
C LEU A 111 -13.20 -1.39 -2.04
N ASP A 112 -12.35 -0.38 -2.29
CA ASP A 112 -11.10 -0.60 -2.99
C ASP A 112 -10.09 -1.30 -2.07
N GLU A 113 -9.37 -2.27 -2.62
CA GLU A 113 -8.44 -3.12 -1.89
C GLU A 113 -7.22 -3.48 -2.75
N SER A 114 -6.15 -3.85 -2.05
CA SER A 114 -4.94 -4.47 -2.62
C SER A 114 -4.32 -3.75 -3.83
N PRO A 115 -3.95 -2.45 -3.72
CA PRO A 115 -3.25 -1.76 -4.79
C PRO A 115 -1.86 -2.35 -4.99
N THR A 116 -1.42 -2.41 -6.24
CA THR A 116 -0.05 -2.75 -6.63
C THR A 116 0.44 -1.75 -7.68
N VAL A 117 1.65 -1.23 -7.51
CA VAL A 117 2.23 -0.20 -8.37
C VAL A 117 3.14 -0.86 -9.40
N ALA A 118 3.05 -0.44 -10.65
CA ALA A 118 3.90 -0.92 -11.73
C ALA A 118 5.37 -0.54 -11.47
N PRO A 119 6.36 -1.32 -11.97
CA PRO A 119 7.79 -1.03 -11.77
C PRO A 119 8.27 0.33 -12.28
N ASN A 120 7.53 0.93 -13.22
CA ASN A 120 7.81 2.27 -13.72
C ASN A 120 7.21 3.39 -12.85
N GLY A 121 6.45 3.06 -11.81
CA GLY A 121 5.82 3.99 -10.88
C GLY A 121 4.66 4.81 -11.45
N ALA A 122 4.30 4.64 -12.73
CA ALA A 122 3.32 5.50 -13.41
C ALA A 122 1.88 4.98 -13.30
N MET A 123 1.73 3.67 -13.16
CA MET A 123 0.46 2.96 -13.16
C MET A 123 0.31 2.11 -11.90
N LEU A 124 -0.93 1.82 -11.53
CA LEU A 124 -1.27 0.86 -10.49
C LEU A 124 -2.48 0.03 -10.90
N ILE A 125 -2.54 -1.22 -10.43
CA ILE A 125 -3.74 -2.05 -10.48
C ILE A 125 -4.30 -2.13 -9.06
N TYR A 126 -5.61 -2.12 -8.91
CA TYR A 126 -6.29 -2.39 -7.64
C TYR A 126 -7.55 -3.21 -7.88
N ALA A 127 -8.01 -3.88 -6.83
CA ALA A 127 -9.29 -4.57 -6.83
C ALA A 127 -10.37 -3.66 -6.23
N THR A 128 -11.59 -3.76 -6.75
CA THR A 128 -12.75 -3.03 -6.24
C THR A 128 -14.01 -3.86 -6.42
N ARG A 129 -15.14 -3.38 -5.87
CA ARG A 129 -16.44 -4.05 -6.01
C ARG A 129 -17.39 -3.22 -6.87
N GLN A 130 -17.79 -3.76 -8.02
CA GLN A 130 -18.84 -3.18 -8.87
C GLN A 130 -20.02 -4.14 -8.99
N GLN A 131 -21.23 -3.66 -8.72
CA GLN A 131 -22.46 -4.46 -8.78
C GLN A 131 -22.37 -5.80 -8.03
N GLY A 132 -21.70 -5.80 -6.87
CA GLY A 132 -21.51 -6.99 -6.04
C GLY A 132 -20.37 -7.91 -6.46
N ARG A 133 -19.72 -7.68 -7.61
CA ARG A 133 -18.61 -8.49 -8.12
C ARG A 133 -17.25 -7.83 -7.91
N GLY A 134 -16.22 -8.63 -7.61
CA GLY A 134 -14.83 -8.18 -7.60
C GLY A 134 -14.31 -7.94 -9.01
N VAL A 135 -13.81 -6.73 -9.28
CA VAL A 135 -13.24 -6.33 -10.57
C VAL A 135 -11.88 -5.67 -10.37
N LEU A 136 -11.02 -5.73 -11.40
CA LEU A 136 -9.74 -5.04 -11.40
C LEU A 136 -9.85 -3.71 -12.14
N MET A 137 -9.12 -2.71 -11.63
CA MET A 137 -9.03 -1.37 -12.20
C MET A 137 -7.57 -0.99 -12.37
N LEU A 138 -7.27 -0.35 -13.50
CA LEU A 138 -6.02 0.37 -13.72
C LEU A 138 -6.23 1.84 -13.38
N ALA A 139 -5.25 2.45 -12.72
CA ALA A 139 -5.18 3.89 -12.53
C ALA A 139 -3.75 4.40 -12.70
N SER A 140 -3.59 5.64 -13.15
CA SER A 140 -2.28 6.30 -13.08
C SER A 140 -2.03 6.84 -11.66
N THR A 141 -0.78 6.81 -11.20
CA THR A 141 -0.39 7.33 -9.87
C THR A 141 -0.60 8.84 -9.73
N ASN A 142 -0.64 9.56 -10.85
CA ASN A 142 -1.00 10.97 -10.91
C ASN A 142 -2.54 11.21 -10.98
N GLY A 143 -3.36 10.17 -11.07
CA GLY A 143 -4.83 10.25 -11.06
C GLY A 143 -5.50 10.76 -12.34
N ARG A 144 -4.76 10.86 -13.45
CA ARG A 144 -5.27 11.32 -14.76
C ARG A 144 -5.96 10.23 -15.57
N VAL A 145 -5.58 8.97 -15.40
CA VAL A 145 -6.11 7.84 -16.18
C VAL A 145 -6.73 6.82 -15.23
N ARG A 146 -7.89 6.29 -15.61
CA ARG A 146 -8.60 5.19 -14.93
C ARG A 146 -9.30 4.34 -15.98
N LEU A 147 -9.10 3.02 -15.94
CA LEU A 147 -9.71 2.09 -16.89
C LEU A 147 -10.06 0.79 -16.19
N PRO A 148 -11.24 0.20 -16.44
CA PRO A 148 -11.53 -1.16 -15.98
C PRO A 148 -10.65 -2.16 -16.74
N LEU A 149 -10.16 -3.18 -16.02
CA LEU A 149 -9.52 -4.34 -16.65
C LEU A 149 -10.61 -5.40 -16.92
N PRO A 150 -10.88 -5.74 -18.19
CA PRO A 150 -11.90 -6.74 -18.53
C PRO A 150 -11.54 -8.09 -17.92
N THR A 151 -12.40 -8.64 -17.07
CA THR A 151 -12.27 -10.01 -16.56
C THR A 151 -13.10 -10.96 -17.41
N ALA A 152 -12.48 -12.03 -17.92
CA ALA A 152 -13.13 -12.96 -18.83
C ALA A 152 -14.29 -13.70 -18.14
N GLN A 153 -14.10 -14.19 -16.91
CA GLN A 153 -15.12 -14.76 -16.00
C GLN A 153 -14.62 -14.77 -14.54
N GLY A 154 -15.53 -14.71 -13.56
CA GLY A 154 -15.23 -14.88 -12.12
C GLY A 154 -15.00 -13.58 -11.33
N GLU A 155 -14.82 -13.72 -10.01
CA GLU A 155 -14.35 -12.64 -9.13
C GLU A 155 -12.81 -12.62 -9.13
N VAL A 156 -12.22 -11.44 -9.30
CA VAL A 156 -10.75 -11.27 -9.26
C VAL A 156 -10.37 -10.29 -8.15
N ARG A 157 -9.38 -10.68 -7.35
CA ARG A 157 -8.89 -9.94 -6.17
C ARG A 157 -7.37 -10.09 -6.04
N GLU A 158 -6.76 -9.22 -5.23
CA GLU A 158 -5.34 -9.30 -4.84
C GLU A 158 -4.34 -9.31 -6.02
N PRO A 159 -4.35 -8.29 -6.89
CA PRO A 159 -3.39 -8.18 -7.99
C PRO A 159 -1.97 -7.97 -7.48
N SER A 160 -0.99 -8.52 -8.21
CA SER A 160 0.44 -8.24 -8.00
C SER A 160 1.10 -7.94 -9.34
N TRP A 161 1.73 -6.77 -9.46
CA TRP A 161 2.49 -6.40 -10.66
C TRP A 161 3.89 -7.03 -10.60
N SER A 162 4.34 -7.66 -11.69
CA SER A 162 5.70 -8.21 -11.79
C SER A 162 6.76 -7.10 -11.75
N PRO A 163 8.01 -7.39 -11.35
CA PRO A 163 9.15 -6.52 -11.67
C PRO A 163 9.35 -6.41 -13.20
N TYR A 164 10.34 -5.62 -13.62
CA TYR A 164 10.80 -5.65 -15.02
C TYR A 164 11.18 -7.08 -15.43
N LEU A 165 10.67 -7.53 -16.58
CA LEU A 165 11.03 -8.79 -17.19
C LEU A 165 12.18 -8.51 -18.17
N ASN A 166 13.36 -9.05 -17.86
CA ASN A 166 14.54 -8.98 -18.73
C ASN A 166 14.64 -10.24 -19.58
#